data_AF-A0A1Y1RBE5-F1
#
_entry.id   AF-A0A1Y1RBE5-F1
#
_cell.length_a   1.000
_cell.length_b   1.000
_cell.length_c   1.000
_cell.angle_alpha   90.00
_cell.angle_beta   90.00
_cell.angle_gamma   90.00
#
_symmetry.space_group_name_H-M   'P 1'
#
loop_
_entity.id
_entity.type
_entity.pdbx_description
1 polymer ?
#
loop_
_entity_poly.entity_id
_entity_poly.type
_entity_poly.pdbx_seq_one_letter_code
_entity_poly.pdbx_strand_id
1 'polypeptide(L)'
;MKIRFVPRNFLKYKFFNSLFFGLSVGSLFTIYAPLDPSIFSIGGVILALGLLVVAALYEKILTLEWFFKITLFVELIVLAMICFFLLHPYGVTTALLIYSGYQITFMFGSYLVRAETLIVRKKKLLGWLDIFKQSGYLAGLVLSFLFYQLLEWRWGITTNEAKVYQLHWLLLIDEIIVIWYIFKAFKRVKIK
;
A
#
# COMPACT_ATOMS: atom_id res chain seq x y z
N MET A 1 10.89 -24.65 6.82
CA MET A 1 11.40 -24.04 5.57
C MET A 1 11.82 -22.61 5.91
N LYS A 2 13.09 -22.22 5.71
CA LYS A 2 13.57 -20.89 6.13
C LYS A 2 13.31 -19.83 5.05
N ILE A 3 12.91 -18.63 5.45
CA ILE A 3 12.81 -17.46 4.57
C ILE A 3 14.18 -16.78 4.51
N ARG A 4 14.65 -16.47 3.30
CA ARG A 4 15.87 -15.71 3.04
C ARG A 4 15.52 -14.33 2.49
N PHE A 5 16.00 -13.31 3.18
CA PHE A 5 15.86 -11.91 2.77
C PHE A 5 16.83 -11.54 1.64
N VAL A 6 16.33 -10.87 0.59
CA VAL A 6 17.11 -10.41 -0.58
C VAL A 6 17.01 -8.87 -0.68
N PRO A 7 17.99 -8.12 -0.15
CA PRO A 7 17.93 -6.66 -0.04
C PRO A 7 17.61 -5.91 -1.34
N ARG A 8 18.23 -6.30 -2.47
CA ARG A 8 18.04 -5.60 -3.75
C ARG A 8 16.59 -5.65 -4.24
N ASN A 9 15.92 -6.78 -4.05
CA ASN A 9 14.51 -6.93 -4.45
C ASN A 9 13.59 -6.23 -3.45
N PHE A 10 13.98 -6.20 -2.17
CA PHE A 10 13.24 -5.45 -1.15
C PHE A 10 13.22 -3.94 -1.41
N LEU A 11 14.34 -3.36 -1.86
CA LEU A 11 14.38 -1.95 -2.28
C LEU A 11 13.42 -1.67 -3.44
N LYS A 12 13.38 -2.56 -4.44
CA LYS A 12 12.45 -2.43 -5.58
C LYS A 12 11.00 -2.53 -5.13
N TYR A 13 10.66 -3.52 -4.30
CA TYR A 13 9.35 -3.62 -3.65
C TYR A 13 8.95 -2.29 -2.99
N LYS A 14 9.85 -1.71 -2.18
CA LYS A 14 9.56 -0.48 -1.43
C LYS A 14 9.39 0.75 -2.32
N PHE A 15 10.11 0.81 -3.44
CA PHE A 15 9.88 1.82 -4.46
C PHE A 15 8.48 1.71 -5.07
N PHE A 16 8.09 0.53 -5.57
CA PHE A 16 6.77 0.34 -6.19
C PHE A 16 5.63 0.52 -5.18
N ASN A 17 5.76 -0.01 -3.96
CA ASN A 17 4.78 0.21 -2.90
C ASN A 17 4.61 1.70 -2.55
N SER A 18 5.68 2.49 -2.59
CA SER A 18 5.59 3.95 -2.38
C SER A 18 5.05 4.68 -3.62
N LEU A 19 5.32 4.16 -4.82
CA LEU A 19 4.76 4.64 -6.08
C LEU A 19 3.25 4.45 -6.10
N PHE A 20 2.74 3.29 -5.68
CA PHE A 20 1.33 3.02 -5.46
C PHE A 20 0.67 4.09 -4.58
N PHE A 21 1.30 4.38 -3.44
CA PHE A 21 0.82 5.39 -2.51
C PHE A 21 0.76 6.76 -3.18
N GLY A 22 1.84 7.18 -3.85
CA GLY A 22 1.89 8.44 -4.59
C GLY A 22 0.84 8.55 -5.70
N LEU A 23 0.57 7.46 -6.42
CA LEU A 23 -0.48 7.42 -7.44
C LEU A 23 -1.87 7.61 -6.84
N SER A 24 -2.15 6.92 -5.72
CA SER A 24 -3.49 6.77 -5.18
C SER A 24 -3.95 7.90 -4.26
N VAL A 25 -3.06 8.71 -3.65
CA VAL A 25 -3.46 9.75 -2.67
C VAL A 25 -4.59 10.65 -3.18
N GLY A 26 -4.47 11.16 -4.41
CA GLY A 26 -5.48 12.06 -4.99
C GLY A 26 -6.84 11.39 -5.23
N SER A 27 -6.85 10.07 -5.47
CA SER A 27 -8.08 9.33 -5.75
C SER A 27 -9.00 9.20 -4.53
N LEU A 28 -8.43 9.21 -3.33
CA LEU A 28 -9.19 9.02 -2.08
C LEU A 28 -10.23 10.11 -1.86
N PHE A 29 -9.95 11.35 -2.28
CA PHE A 29 -10.90 12.46 -2.16
C PHE A 29 -12.19 12.21 -2.95
N THR A 30 -12.08 11.64 -4.16
CA THR A 30 -13.24 11.30 -4.98
C THR A 30 -13.96 10.07 -4.46
N ILE A 31 -13.22 9.05 -4.01
CA ILE A 31 -13.81 7.80 -3.48
C ILE A 31 -14.57 8.05 -2.17
N TYR A 32 -14.02 8.87 -1.28
CA TYR A 32 -14.57 9.12 0.05
C TYR A 32 -15.59 10.26 0.09
N ALA A 33 -15.86 10.93 -1.02
CA ALA A 33 -16.87 11.98 -1.12
C ALA A 33 -18.23 11.65 -0.47
N PRO A 34 -18.76 10.41 -0.52
CA PRO A 34 -20.05 10.10 0.09
C PRO A 34 -19.99 9.75 1.59
N LEU A 35 -18.81 9.83 2.26
CA LEU A 35 -18.67 9.49 3.68
C LEU A 35 -18.77 10.73 4.57
N ASP A 36 -19.58 10.64 5.62
CA ASP A 36 -19.70 11.69 6.63
C ASP A 36 -18.44 11.81 7.51
N PRO A 37 -18.07 13.01 7.98
CA PRO A 37 -16.96 13.24 8.91
C PRO A 37 -16.97 12.34 10.15
N SER A 38 -18.15 11.98 10.68
CA SER A 38 -18.30 11.11 11.84
C SER A 38 -17.77 9.69 11.61
N ILE A 39 -17.85 9.19 10.38
CA ILE A 39 -17.32 7.87 9.98
C ILE A 39 -15.80 7.86 10.12
N PHE A 40 -15.14 8.96 9.75
CA PHE A 40 -13.70 9.08 9.89
C PHE A 40 -13.27 9.04 11.36
N SER A 41 -14.02 9.72 12.24
CA SER A 41 -13.77 9.70 13.69
C SER A 41 -13.88 8.29 14.27
N ILE A 42 -14.94 7.54 13.95
CA ILE A 42 -15.13 6.16 14.43
C ILE A 42 -14.02 5.26 13.87
N GLY A 43 -13.69 5.39 12.58
CA GLY A 43 -12.59 4.64 11.99
C GLY A 43 -11.24 4.94 12.66
N GLY A 44 -10.99 6.21 13.05
CA GLY A 44 -9.80 6.60 13.80
C GLY A 44 -9.72 5.96 15.18
N VAL A 45 -10.85 5.86 15.91
CA VAL A 45 -10.90 5.14 17.18
C VAL A 45 -10.59 3.65 16.99
N ILE A 46 -11.21 3.01 16.00
CA ILE A 46 -10.97 1.59 15.67
C ILE A 46 -9.49 1.37 15.29
N LEU A 47 -8.92 2.25 14.47
CA LEU A 47 -7.51 2.23 14.10
C LEU A 47 -6.62 2.33 15.34
N ALA A 48 -6.87 3.28 16.24
CA ALA A 48 -6.08 3.47 17.45
C ALA A 48 -6.10 2.22 18.35
N LEU A 49 -7.27 1.62 18.56
CA LEU A 49 -7.41 0.36 19.29
C LEU A 49 -6.65 -0.77 18.60
N GLY A 50 -6.77 -0.88 17.28
CA GLY A 50 -6.04 -1.87 16.50
C GLY A 50 -4.52 -1.72 16.59
N LEU A 51 -4.02 -0.48 16.56
CA LEU A 51 -2.59 -0.18 16.74
C LEU A 51 -2.09 -0.67 18.11
N LEU A 52 -2.88 -0.50 19.17
CA LEU A 52 -2.55 -1.02 20.51
C LEU A 52 -2.50 -2.54 20.53
N VAL A 53 -3.47 -3.21 19.89
CA VAL A 53 -3.50 -4.68 19.77
C VAL A 53 -2.26 -5.19 19.03
N VAL A 54 -1.93 -4.59 17.88
CA VAL A 54 -0.74 -4.96 17.10
C VAL A 54 0.54 -4.73 17.91
N ALA A 55 0.63 -3.62 18.65
CA ALA A 55 1.76 -3.33 19.52
C ALA A 55 1.94 -4.36 20.65
N ALA A 56 0.84 -4.79 21.28
CA ALA A 56 0.88 -5.83 22.32
C ALA A 56 1.39 -7.18 21.81
N LEU A 57 1.31 -7.43 20.50
CA LEU A 57 1.76 -8.68 19.88
C LEU A 57 3.24 -8.65 19.44
N TYR A 58 3.95 -7.51 19.58
CA TYR A 58 5.29 -7.31 19.02
C TYR A 58 6.30 -8.40 19.40
N GLU A 59 6.28 -8.89 20.63
CA GLU A 59 7.17 -9.97 21.06
C GLU A 59 7.04 -11.23 20.20
N LYS A 60 5.84 -11.51 19.68
CA LYS A 60 5.54 -12.68 18.85
C LYS A 60 5.74 -12.40 17.37
N ILE A 61 5.35 -11.21 16.90
CA ILE A 61 5.29 -10.90 15.47
C ILE A 61 6.56 -10.21 14.92
N LEU A 62 7.50 -9.74 15.73
CA LEU A 62 8.76 -9.13 15.26
C LEU A 62 9.80 -10.17 14.80
N THR A 63 9.40 -11.06 13.89
CA THR A 63 10.27 -12.05 13.25
C THR A 63 10.19 -11.90 11.72
N LEU A 64 11.21 -12.40 11.01
CA LEU A 64 11.25 -12.33 9.54
C LEU A 64 10.06 -13.04 8.89
N GLU A 65 9.57 -14.14 9.48
CA GLU A 65 8.45 -14.90 8.92
C GLU A 65 7.13 -14.15 9.05
N TRP A 66 6.85 -13.59 10.23
CA TRP A 66 5.67 -12.76 10.45
C TRP A 66 5.73 -11.46 9.65
N PHE A 67 6.91 -10.86 9.51
CA PHE A 67 7.09 -9.68 8.66
C PHE A 67 6.68 -9.96 7.21
N PHE A 68 7.15 -11.08 6.63
CA PHE A 68 6.73 -11.49 5.29
C PHE A 68 5.22 -11.72 5.20
N LYS A 69 4.64 -12.48 6.15
CA LYS A 69 3.20 -12.80 6.15
C LYS A 69 2.33 -11.55 6.26
N ILE A 70 2.66 -10.64 7.18
CA ILE A 70 1.91 -9.41 7.40
C ILE A 70 2.07 -8.46 6.21
N THR A 71 3.29 -8.34 5.67
CA THR A 71 3.52 -7.53 4.46
C THR A 71 2.64 -8.04 3.31
N LEU A 72 2.66 -9.34 3.04
CA LEU A 72 1.83 -9.93 1.98
C LEU A 72 0.34 -9.77 2.27
N PHE A 73 -0.09 -9.96 3.52
CA PHE A 73 -1.49 -9.79 3.91
C PHE A 73 -2.00 -8.37 3.64
N VAL A 74 -1.21 -7.35 3.99
CA VAL A 74 -1.55 -5.95 3.74
C VAL A 74 -1.70 -5.69 2.24
N GLU A 75 -0.74 -6.10 1.41
CA GLU A 75 -0.84 -5.93 -0.04
C GLU A 75 -2.05 -6.71 -0.63
N LEU A 76 -2.39 -7.89 -0.10
CA LEU A 76 -3.59 -8.61 -0.53
C LEU A 76 -4.89 -7.86 -0.20
N ILE A 77 -4.94 -7.11 0.90
CA ILE A 77 -6.07 -6.20 1.20
C ILE A 77 -6.12 -5.10 0.15
N VAL A 78 -4.97 -4.48 -0.17
CA VAL A 78 -4.87 -3.42 -1.18
C VAL A 78 -5.35 -3.92 -2.55
N LEU A 79 -4.88 -5.08 -2.98
CA LEU A 79 -5.34 -5.73 -4.21
C LEU A 79 -6.86 -5.99 -4.19
N ALA A 80 -7.40 -6.49 -3.08
CA ALA A 80 -8.84 -6.72 -2.94
C ALA A 80 -9.64 -5.41 -3.03
N MET A 81 -9.15 -4.32 -2.44
CA MET A 81 -9.78 -3.00 -2.55
C MET A 81 -9.81 -2.50 -4.00
N ILE A 82 -8.70 -2.61 -4.73
CA ILE A 82 -8.62 -2.19 -6.15
C ILE A 82 -9.57 -3.02 -7.01
N CYS A 83 -9.55 -4.35 -6.86
CA CYS A 83 -10.43 -5.24 -7.60
C CYS A 83 -11.90 -4.94 -7.30
N PHE A 84 -12.25 -4.74 -6.03
CA PHE A 84 -13.62 -4.38 -5.65
C PHE A 84 -14.05 -3.06 -6.27
N PHE A 85 -13.20 -2.04 -6.21
CA PHE A 85 -13.47 -0.74 -6.82
C PHE A 85 -13.68 -0.83 -8.33
N LEU A 86 -12.87 -1.62 -9.04
CA LEU A 86 -12.99 -1.80 -10.49
C LEU A 86 -14.30 -2.52 -10.90
N LEU A 87 -14.80 -3.43 -10.06
CA LEU A 87 -16.05 -4.17 -10.29
C LEU A 87 -17.30 -3.38 -9.86
N HIS A 88 -17.21 -2.65 -8.75
CA HIS A 88 -18.29 -1.86 -8.17
C HIS A 88 -17.81 -0.43 -7.90
N PRO A 89 -17.62 0.39 -8.96
CA PRO A 89 -17.06 1.73 -8.81
C PRO A 89 -18.07 2.68 -8.19
N TYR A 90 -17.58 3.49 -7.25
CA TYR A 90 -18.35 4.53 -6.54
C TYR A 90 -19.54 4.02 -5.73
N GLY A 91 -20.02 4.87 -4.81
CA GLY A 91 -21.10 4.56 -3.88
C GLY A 91 -20.62 4.38 -2.44
N VAL A 92 -21.57 4.49 -1.50
CA VAL A 92 -21.29 4.46 -0.06
C VAL A 92 -20.63 3.15 0.36
N THR A 93 -21.09 2.02 -0.17
CA THR A 93 -20.54 0.70 0.14
C THR A 93 -19.07 0.59 -0.29
N THR A 94 -18.74 1.03 -1.50
CA THR A 94 -17.37 1.04 -2.02
C THR A 94 -16.48 1.97 -1.22
N ALA A 95 -16.96 3.17 -0.89
CA ALA A 95 -16.23 4.12 -0.07
C ALA A 95 -15.92 3.55 1.33
N LEU A 96 -16.92 2.95 1.99
CA LEU A 96 -16.77 2.30 3.29
C LEU A 96 -15.77 1.13 3.24
N LEU A 97 -15.89 0.26 2.23
CA LEU A 97 -15.01 -0.90 2.09
C LEU A 97 -13.55 -0.47 1.91
N ILE A 98 -13.31 0.51 1.03
CA ILE A 98 -11.96 1.04 0.79
C ILE A 98 -11.44 1.72 2.05
N TYR A 99 -12.26 2.55 2.70
CA TYR A 99 -11.88 3.20 3.95
C TYR A 99 -11.49 2.18 5.03
N SER A 100 -12.31 1.15 5.26
CA SER A 100 -12.03 0.08 6.21
C SER A 100 -10.77 -0.72 5.86
N GLY A 101 -10.55 -1.04 4.57
CA GLY A 101 -9.34 -1.74 4.13
C GLY A 101 -8.06 -0.92 4.38
N TYR A 102 -8.11 0.40 4.19
CA TYR A 102 -7.03 1.29 4.59
C TYR A 102 -6.82 1.34 6.11
N GLN A 103 -7.90 1.35 6.93
CA GLN A 103 -7.73 1.28 8.39
C GLN A 103 -7.01 0.00 8.83
N ILE A 104 -7.36 -1.15 8.24
CA ILE A 104 -6.68 -2.42 8.53
C ILE A 104 -5.21 -2.35 8.09
N THR A 105 -4.94 -1.80 6.92
CA THR A 105 -3.57 -1.63 6.40
C THR A 105 -2.73 -0.73 7.32
N PHE A 106 -3.27 0.41 7.73
CA PHE A 106 -2.60 1.37 8.62
C PHE A 106 -2.36 0.81 10.03
N MET A 107 -3.21 -0.10 10.51
CA MET A 107 -3.02 -0.81 11.78
C MET A 107 -1.66 -1.53 11.84
N PHE A 108 -1.17 -2.04 10.72
CA PHE A 108 0.14 -2.70 10.64
C PHE A 108 1.28 -1.75 10.25
N GLY A 109 1.01 -0.48 9.95
CA GLY A 109 2.01 0.47 9.45
C GLY A 109 3.20 0.66 10.41
N SER A 110 2.92 0.97 11.67
CA SER A 110 3.96 1.14 12.71
C SER A 110 4.76 -0.14 12.95
N TYR A 111 4.09 -1.30 12.91
CA TYR A 111 4.74 -2.60 13.00
C TYR A 111 5.71 -2.82 11.84
N LEU A 112 5.25 -2.60 10.60
CA LEU A 112 6.03 -2.83 9.38
C LEU A 112 7.28 -1.96 9.34
N VAL A 113 7.16 -0.67 9.70
CA VAL A 113 8.31 0.24 9.79
C VAL A 113 9.34 -0.25 10.81
N ARG A 114 8.89 -0.71 11.99
CA ARG A 114 9.80 -1.20 13.04
C ARG A 114 10.45 -2.53 12.66
N ALA A 115 9.68 -3.47 12.11
CA ALA A 115 10.22 -4.74 11.64
C ALA A 115 11.23 -4.53 10.50
N GLU A 116 10.96 -3.58 9.60
CA GLU A 116 11.86 -3.18 8.52
C GLU A 116 13.21 -2.70 9.04
N THR A 117 13.26 -1.84 10.06
CA THR A 117 14.53 -1.38 10.63
C THR A 117 15.33 -2.50 11.30
N LEU A 118 14.66 -3.44 11.97
CA LEU A 118 15.30 -4.59 12.62
C LEU A 118 15.86 -5.61 11.61
N ILE A 119 15.22 -5.76 10.46
CA ILE A 119 15.65 -6.66 9.38
C ILE A 119 16.78 -6.02 8.58
N VAL A 120 16.63 -4.73 8.26
CA VAL A 120 17.61 -3.94 7.51
C VAL A 120 18.64 -3.35 8.49
N ARG A 121 19.43 -4.24 9.11
CA ARG A 121 20.40 -3.86 10.17
C ARG A 121 21.53 -2.94 9.72
N LYS A 122 21.80 -2.83 8.40
CA LYS A 122 22.92 -2.05 7.86
C LYS A 122 22.50 -0.60 7.59
N LYS A 123 23.13 0.36 8.28
CA LYS A 123 22.90 1.82 8.12
C LYS A 123 22.85 2.26 6.65
N LYS A 124 23.82 1.84 5.83
CA LYS A 124 23.85 2.19 4.39
C LYS A 124 22.61 1.70 3.64
N LEU A 125 22.11 0.50 3.98
CA LEU A 125 20.94 -0.07 3.33
C LEU A 125 19.64 0.61 3.77
N LEU A 126 19.56 1.08 5.03
CA LEU A 126 18.46 1.93 5.50
C LEU A 126 18.40 3.25 4.73
N GLY A 127 19.53 3.94 4.55
CA GLY A 127 19.55 5.17 3.75
C GLY A 127 19.09 4.96 2.30
N TRP A 128 19.53 3.88 1.66
CA TRP A 128 19.03 3.51 0.32
C TRP A 128 17.53 3.20 0.31
N LEU A 129 17.04 2.54 1.35
CA LEU A 129 15.63 2.23 1.49
C LEU A 129 14.76 3.49 1.57
N ASP A 130 15.19 4.47 2.37
CA ASP A 130 14.48 5.75 2.48
C ASP A 130 14.50 6.52 1.15
N ILE A 131 15.63 6.55 0.45
CA ILE A 131 15.73 7.15 -0.89
C ILE A 131 14.75 6.47 -1.86
N PHE A 132 14.69 5.14 -1.88
CA PHE A 132 13.78 4.40 -2.78
C PHE A 132 12.31 4.68 -2.46
N LYS A 133 11.93 4.77 -1.18
CA LYS A 133 10.56 5.11 -0.77
C LYS A 133 10.18 6.53 -1.20
N GLN A 134 11.03 7.51 -0.92
CA GLN A 134 10.78 8.91 -1.31
C GLN A 134 10.75 9.08 -2.83
N SER A 135 11.67 8.43 -3.55
CA SER A 135 11.70 8.47 -5.01
C SER A 135 10.47 7.82 -5.62
N GLY A 136 10.02 6.67 -5.09
CA GLY A 136 8.79 6.00 -5.51
C GLY A 136 7.57 6.88 -5.28
N TYR A 137 7.43 7.44 -4.08
CA TYR A 137 6.34 8.37 -3.75
C TYR A 137 6.28 9.58 -4.68
N LEU A 138 7.43 10.25 -4.89
CA LEU A 138 7.52 11.39 -5.81
C LEU A 138 7.17 10.98 -7.25
N ALA A 139 7.68 9.85 -7.73
CA ALA A 139 7.36 9.33 -9.05
C ALA A 139 5.87 9.05 -9.19
N GLY A 140 5.23 8.48 -8.17
CA GLY A 140 3.79 8.24 -8.14
C GLY A 140 2.99 9.54 -8.23
N LEU A 141 3.36 10.57 -7.46
CA LEU A 141 2.69 11.88 -7.52
C LEU A 141 2.79 12.52 -8.91
N VAL A 142 4.00 12.56 -9.47
CA VAL A 142 4.25 13.13 -10.80
C VAL A 142 3.49 12.34 -11.88
N LEU A 143 3.53 11.01 -11.81
CA LEU A 143 2.85 10.14 -12.77
C LEU A 143 1.32 10.30 -12.68
N SER A 144 0.76 10.41 -11.47
CA SER A 144 -0.67 10.65 -11.27
C SER A 144 -1.11 11.97 -11.91
N PHE A 145 -0.35 13.05 -11.67
CA PHE A 145 -0.61 14.35 -12.27
C PHE A 145 -0.57 14.31 -13.80
N LEU A 146 0.50 13.75 -14.38
CA LEU A 146 0.64 13.62 -15.84
C LEU A 146 -0.43 12.72 -16.44
N PHE A 147 -0.81 11.65 -15.74
CA PHE A 147 -1.86 10.72 -16.19
C PHE A 147 -3.20 11.45 -16.31
N TYR A 148 -3.60 12.23 -15.29
CA TYR A 148 -4.83 13.01 -15.35
C TYR A 148 -4.83 14.06 -16.47
N GLN A 149 -3.72 14.78 -16.64
CA GLN A 149 -3.57 15.75 -17.75
C GLN A 149 -3.67 15.07 -19.13
N LEU A 150 -3.08 13.89 -19.27
CA LEU A 150 -3.14 13.11 -20.51
C LEU A 150 -4.57 12.63 -20.81
N LEU A 151 -5.31 12.19 -19.79
CA LEU A 151 -6.72 11.79 -19.95
C LEU A 151 -7.61 12.93 -20.44
N GLU A 152 -7.41 14.14 -19.91
CA GLU A 152 -8.13 15.33 -20.37
C GLU A 152 -7.75 15.68 -21.80
N TRP A 153 -6.45 15.84 -22.07
CA TRP A 153 -5.98 16.36 -23.36
C TRP A 153 -6.22 15.40 -24.52
N ARG A 154 -5.96 14.10 -24.32
CA ARG A 154 -6.00 13.11 -25.41
C ARG A 154 -7.37 12.46 -25.58
N TRP A 155 -8.09 12.24 -24.48
CA TRP A 155 -9.36 11.50 -24.48
C TRP A 155 -10.58 12.34 -24.06
N GLY A 156 -10.39 13.60 -23.67
CA GLY A 156 -11.49 14.49 -23.28
C GLY A 156 -12.18 14.08 -21.97
N ILE A 157 -11.52 13.27 -21.12
CA ILE A 157 -12.09 12.79 -19.87
C ILE A 157 -11.93 13.87 -18.80
N THR A 158 -13.00 14.62 -18.54
CA THR A 158 -12.96 15.79 -17.64
C THR A 158 -13.48 15.52 -16.24
N THR A 159 -14.35 14.53 -16.05
CA THR A 159 -14.92 14.21 -14.72
C THR A 159 -13.90 13.53 -13.81
N ASN A 160 -13.90 13.89 -12.52
CA ASN A 160 -12.95 13.35 -11.55
C ASN A 160 -13.17 11.85 -11.34
N GLU A 161 -14.42 11.40 -11.34
CA GLU A 161 -14.79 10.01 -11.28
C GLU A 161 -14.17 9.25 -12.45
N ALA A 162 -14.40 9.65 -13.70
CA ALA A 162 -13.85 8.91 -14.83
C ALA A 162 -12.31 8.83 -14.80
N LYS A 163 -11.62 9.91 -14.43
CA LYS A 163 -10.15 9.90 -14.26
C LYS A 163 -9.68 8.94 -13.17
N VAL A 164 -10.34 8.97 -12.02
CA VAL A 164 -10.02 8.08 -10.90
C VAL A 164 -10.27 6.63 -11.29
N TYR A 165 -11.37 6.33 -11.98
CA TYR A 165 -11.64 4.98 -12.49
C TYR A 165 -10.52 4.47 -13.39
N GLN A 166 -10.07 5.29 -14.34
CA GLN A 166 -8.96 4.91 -15.23
C GLN A 166 -7.63 4.73 -14.49
N LEU A 167 -7.37 5.55 -13.46
CA LEU A 167 -6.16 5.40 -12.64
C LEU A 167 -6.11 4.04 -11.91
N HIS A 168 -7.26 3.47 -11.54
CA HIS A 168 -7.28 2.19 -10.82
C HIS A 168 -6.77 1.01 -11.65
N TRP A 169 -6.85 1.08 -12.98
CA TRP A 169 -6.18 0.10 -13.84
C TRP A 169 -4.66 0.19 -13.75
N LEU A 170 -4.10 1.40 -13.65
CA LEU A 170 -2.67 1.60 -13.43
C LEU A 170 -2.26 1.11 -12.03
N LEU A 171 -3.06 1.42 -11.01
CA LEU A 171 -2.86 0.94 -9.64
C LEU A 171 -2.86 -0.59 -9.56
N LEU A 172 -3.76 -1.26 -10.29
CA LEU A 172 -3.81 -2.73 -10.35
C LEU A 172 -2.50 -3.33 -10.90
N ILE A 173 -1.97 -2.75 -11.97
CA ILE A 173 -0.71 -3.20 -12.57
C ILE A 173 0.45 -3.03 -11.58
N ASP A 174 0.52 -1.87 -10.93
CA ASP A 174 1.56 -1.59 -9.93
C ASP A 174 1.46 -2.54 -8.73
N GLU A 175 0.25 -2.80 -8.23
CA GLU A 175 0.01 -3.72 -7.10
C GLU A 175 0.46 -5.16 -7.42
N ILE A 176 0.22 -5.63 -8.64
CA ILE A 176 0.74 -6.94 -9.09
C ILE A 176 2.28 -6.95 -9.08
N ILE A 177 2.92 -5.86 -9.49
CA ILE A 177 4.38 -5.71 -9.45
C ILE A 177 4.89 -5.70 -8.00
N VAL A 178 4.19 -5.02 -7.09
CA VAL A 178 4.48 -4.96 -5.65
C VAL A 178 4.48 -6.38 -5.06
N ILE A 179 3.39 -7.13 -5.24
CA ILE A 179 3.25 -8.50 -4.74
C ILE A 179 4.34 -9.41 -5.32
N TRP A 180 4.63 -9.28 -6.61
CA TRP A 180 5.71 -10.03 -7.26
C TRP A 180 7.09 -9.75 -6.64
N TYR A 181 7.39 -8.49 -6.34
CA TYR A 181 8.65 -8.12 -5.69
C TYR A 181 8.73 -8.59 -4.23
N ILE A 182 7.61 -8.67 -3.51
CA ILE A 182 7.57 -9.29 -2.17
C ILE A 182 8.06 -10.74 -2.24
N PHE A 183 7.50 -11.56 -3.13
CA PHE A 183 7.96 -12.95 -3.28
C PHE A 183 9.44 -13.05 -3.69
N LYS A 184 9.92 -12.10 -4.51
CA LYS A 184 11.34 -12.02 -4.88
C LYS A 184 12.25 -11.54 -3.75
N ALA A 185 11.74 -10.74 -2.83
CA ALA A 185 12.47 -10.23 -1.67
C ALA A 185 12.58 -11.29 -0.55
N PHE A 186 11.57 -12.15 -0.40
CA PHE A 186 11.51 -13.20 0.62
C PHE A 186 11.52 -14.59 -0.02
N LYS A 187 12.71 -15.06 -0.40
CA LYS A 187 12.85 -16.38 -1.03
C LYS A 187 12.73 -17.49 0.00
N ARG A 188 11.89 -18.49 -0.29
CA ARG A 188 11.80 -19.74 0.48
C ARG A 188 13.01 -20.63 0.13
N VAL A 189 13.78 -21.04 1.14
CA VAL A 189 14.93 -21.94 0.97
C VAL A 189 14.62 -23.26 1.66
N LYS A 190 14.73 -24.37 0.92
CA LYS A 190 14.72 -25.72 1.52
C LYS A 190 15.99 -25.87 2.35
N ILE A 191 15.82 -26.26 3.62
CA ILE A 191 16.94 -26.65 4.46
C ILE A 191 17.43 -27.98 3.89
N LYS A 192 18.67 -28.01 3.40
CA LYS A 192 19.36 -29.27 3.14
C LYS A 192 19.81 -29.85 4.47
#